data_AF-A0A969L009-F1
#
_entry.id   AF-A0A969L009-F1
#
_cell.length_a   1.000
_cell.length_b   1.000
_cell.length_c   1.000
_cell.angle_alpha   90.00
_cell.angle_beta   90.00
_cell.angle_gamma   90.00
#
_symmetry.space_group_name_H-M   'P 1'
#
loop_
_entity.id
_entity.type
_entity.pdbx_description
1 polymer ?
#
loop_
_entity_poly.entity_id
_entity_poly.type
_entity_poly.pdbx_seq_one_letter_code
_entity_poly.pdbx_strand_id
1 'polypeptide(L)'
;MTLSFLLIIPLAGAILATLIPREREELSKWLALAVALLNLLVSLPLYFGFKATPGYQYEEFAAWIPSLNINYHVGIDGLSLFLVLLTTFLSVIAIYSSFSAITKQVKEYMALLLLLETAMLGVLSRWTCFCFIFSGKPASSRWRC
;
A
#
# COMPACT_ATOMS: atom_id res chain seq x y z
N MET A 1 -7.62 0.33 10.90
CA MET A 1 -7.15 -1.07 10.90
C MET A 1 -7.17 -1.69 9.51
N THR A 2 -8.14 -1.40 8.64
CA THR A 2 -8.22 -1.93 7.26
C THR A 2 -7.02 -1.56 6.37
N LEU A 3 -6.41 -0.39 6.62
CA LEU A 3 -5.23 0.10 5.89
C LEU A 3 -3.97 -0.74 6.07
N SER A 4 -3.75 -1.26 7.28
CA SER A 4 -2.58 -2.07 7.57
C SER A 4 -2.59 -3.37 6.77
N PHE A 5 -3.78 -3.92 6.48
CA PHE A 5 -3.91 -5.11 5.65
C PHE A 5 -3.43 -4.87 4.22
N LEU A 6 -3.71 -3.70 3.61
CA LEU A 6 -3.24 -3.36 2.27
C LEU A 6 -1.70 -3.35 2.13
N LEU A 7 -0.98 -3.13 3.24
CA LEU A 7 0.48 -3.17 3.27
C LEU A 7 1.01 -4.58 3.59
N ILE A 8 0.38 -5.26 4.55
CA ILE A 8 0.87 -6.56 5.05
C ILE A 8 0.62 -7.67 4.02
N ILE A 9 -0.50 -7.64 3.29
CA ILE A 9 -0.86 -8.65 2.29
C ILE A 9 0.18 -8.76 1.16
N PRO A 10 0.52 -7.68 0.42
CA PRO A 10 1.51 -7.75 -0.66
C PRO A 10 2.92 -7.99 -0.13
N LEU A 11 3.26 -7.49 1.07
CA LEU A 11 4.55 -7.75 1.70
C LEU A 11 4.74 -9.22 2.06
N ALA A 12 3.73 -9.83 2.69
CA ALA A 12 3.74 -11.26 2.99
C ALA A 12 3.77 -12.08 1.69
N GLY A 13 3.02 -11.67 0.68
CA GLY A 13 3.06 -12.28 -0.65
C GLY A 13 4.45 -12.23 -1.30
N ALA A 14 5.15 -11.10 -1.20
CA ALA A 14 6.51 -10.95 -1.70
C ALA A 14 7.48 -11.91 -1.00
N ILE A 15 7.42 -12.00 0.33
CA ILE A 15 8.26 -12.92 1.11
C ILE A 15 7.95 -14.37 0.72
N LEU A 16 6.67 -14.75 0.65
CA LEU A 16 6.26 -16.09 0.24
C LEU A 16 6.74 -16.42 -1.18
N ALA A 17 6.65 -15.48 -2.12
CA ALA A 17 7.16 -15.66 -3.49
C ALA A 17 8.68 -15.90 -3.53
N THR A 18 9.47 -15.28 -2.65
CA THR A 18 10.92 -15.52 -2.57
C THR A 18 11.29 -16.89 -2.00
N LEU A 19 10.44 -17.46 -1.15
CA LEU A 19 10.63 -18.77 -0.52
C LEU A 19 10.26 -19.94 -1.44
N ILE A 20 9.54 -19.69 -2.53
CA ILE A 20 9.17 -20.72 -3.50
C ILE A 20 10.41 -21.21 -4.27
N PRO A 21 10.61 -22.54 -4.40
CA PRO A 21 11.70 -23.11 -5.18
C PRO A 21 11.59 -22.76 -6.67
N ARG A 22 12.74 -22.53 -7.32
CA ARG A 22 12.84 -22.10 -8.73
C ARG A 22 12.16 -23.05 -9.70
N GLU A 23 12.02 -24.32 -9.36
CA GLU A 23 11.37 -25.36 -10.18
C GLU A 23 9.87 -25.16 -10.33
N ARG A 24 9.22 -24.34 -9.47
CA ARG A 24 7.77 -24.12 -9.48
C ARG A 24 7.41 -22.68 -9.85
N GLU A 25 7.91 -22.21 -10.99
CA GLU A 25 7.66 -20.85 -11.49
C GLU A 25 6.16 -20.55 -11.61
N GLU A 26 5.36 -21.51 -12.08
CA GLU A 26 3.90 -21.39 -12.19
C GLU A 26 3.23 -21.12 -10.84
N LEU A 27 3.66 -21.76 -9.76
CA LEU A 27 3.10 -21.48 -8.43
C LEU A 27 3.42 -20.05 -7.96
N SER A 28 4.62 -19.54 -8.28
CA SER A 28 4.98 -18.15 -7.94
C SER A 28 4.11 -17.14 -8.70
N LYS A 29 3.80 -17.41 -9.98
CA LYS A 29 2.92 -16.59 -10.81
C LYS A 29 1.50 -16.54 -10.24
N TRP A 30 0.92 -17.71 -9.97
CA TRP A 30 -0.43 -17.83 -9.42
C TRP A 30 -0.54 -17.24 -8.01
N LEU A 31 0.49 -17.41 -7.16
CA LEU A 31 0.52 -16.80 -5.84
C LEU A 31 0.54 -15.28 -5.94
N ALA A 32 1.41 -14.70 -6.77
CA ALA A 32 1.48 -13.25 -6.94
C ALA A 32 0.17 -12.67 -7.45
N LEU A 33 -0.47 -13.34 -8.40
CA LEU A 33 -1.78 -12.93 -8.93
C LEU A 33 -2.88 -13.02 -7.87
N ALA A 34 -2.89 -14.08 -7.06
CA ALA A 34 -3.84 -14.25 -5.96
C ALA A 34 -3.68 -13.14 -4.91
N VAL A 35 -2.44 -12.80 -4.55
CA VAL A 35 -2.14 -11.72 -3.59
C VAL A 35 -2.60 -10.36 -4.12
N ALA A 36 -2.29 -10.03 -5.38
CA ALA A 36 -2.71 -8.76 -5.98
C ALA A 36 -4.24 -8.66 -6.11
N LEU A 37 -4.92 -9.75 -6.48
CA LEU A 37 -6.39 -9.80 -6.50
C LEU A 37 -6.97 -9.62 -5.11
N LEU A 38 -6.39 -10.24 -4.09
CA LEU A 38 -6.82 -10.07 -2.71
C LEU A 38 -6.65 -8.61 -2.28
N ASN A 39 -5.54 -7.97 -2.66
CA ASN A 39 -5.29 -6.57 -2.35
C ASN A 39 -6.28 -5.62 -3.03
N LEU A 40 -6.65 -5.91 -4.29
CA LEU A 40 -7.71 -5.21 -5.00
C LEU A 40 -9.07 -5.40 -4.29
N LEU A 41 -9.42 -6.64 -3.90
CA LEU A 41 -10.67 -6.90 -3.17
C LEU A 41 -10.73 -6.20 -1.81
N VAL A 42 -9.59 -5.99 -1.15
CA VAL A 42 -9.52 -5.22 0.10
C VAL A 42 -9.62 -3.71 -0.15
N SER A 43 -9.15 -3.21 -1.30
CA SER A 43 -9.24 -1.79 -1.65
C SER A 43 -10.66 -1.36 -2.08
N LEU A 44 -11.48 -2.26 -2.63
CA LEU A 44 -12.87 -1.96 -3.04
C LEU A 44 -13.77 -1.49 -1.88
N PRO A 45 -13.89 -2.19 -0.73
CA PRO A 45 -14.69 -1.75 0.41
C PRO A 45 -14.26 -0.39 0.97
N LEU A 46 -12.96 -0.08 0.90
CA LEU A 46 -12.42 1.22 1.31
C LEU A 46 -12.95 2.35 0.42
N TYR A 47 -13.07 2.11 -0.88
CA TYR A 47 -13.64 3.07 -1.83
C TYR A 47 -15.15 3.23 -1.65
N PHE A 48 -15.92 2.14 -1.58
CA PHE A 48 -17.38 2.21 -1.43
C PHE A 48 -17.84 2.69 -0.05
N GLY A 49 -17.01 2.49 0.98
CA GLY A 49 -17.26 3.00 2.33
C GLY A 49 -16.92 4.49 2.49
N PHE A 50 -16.27 5.12 1.51
CA PHE A 50 -15.93 6.54 1.57
C PHE A 50 -17.18 7.40 1.34
N LYS A 51 -17.49 8.28 2.30
CA LYS A 51 -18.54 9.29 2.12
C LYS A 51 -17.87 10.58 1.67
N ALA A 52 -18.30 11.18 0.56
CA ALA A 52 -17.78 12.45 0.07
C ALA A 52 -18.20 13.65 0.95
N THR A 53 -17.83 13.64 2.23
CA THR A 53 -17.97 14.76 3.16
C THR A 53 -16.67 15.57 3.19
N PRO A 54 -16.72 16.90 3.36
CA PRO A 54 -15.51 17.71 3.55
C PRO A 54 -14.78 17.28 4.82
N GLY A 55 -13.52 16.83 4.69
CA GLY A 55 -12.67 16.36 5.79
C GLY A 55 -11.95 15.06 5.47
N TYR A 56 -10.81 14.81 6.11
CA TYR A 56 -10.09 13.54 6.02
C TYR A 56 -10.98 12.42 6.60
N GLN A 57 -11.11 11.30 5.89
CA GLN A 57 -11.78 10.11 6.41
C GLN A 57 -10.74 9.02 6.69
N TYR A 58 -11.08 8.11 7.61
CA TYR A 58 -10.15 7.10 8.15
C TYR A 58 -8.93 7.72 8.84
N GLU A 59 -9.19 8.70 9.72
CA GLU A 59 -8.16 9.29 10.56
C GLU A 59 -7.73 8.33 11.68
N GLU A 60 -6.52 7.79 11.59
CA GLU A 60 -5.86 7.16 12.73
C GLU A 60 -4.93 8.18 13.39
N PHE A 61 -5.34 8.64 14.58
CA PHE A 61 -4.52 9.41 15.49
C PHE A 61 -3.76 8.46 16.40
N ALA A 62 -2.44 8.38 16.26
CA ALA A 62 -1.59 7.68 17.20
C ALA A 62 -0.55 8.64 17.80
N ALA A 63 -0.56 8.82 19.12
CA ALA A 63 0.47 9.59 19.80
C ALA A 63 1.75 8.73 19.89
N TRP A 64 2.71 8.95 18.99
CA TRP A 64 3.96 8.17 18.96
C TRP A 64 4.87 8.54 20.14
N ILE A 65 5.13 9.84 20.39
CA ILE A 65 5.89 10.34 21.55
C ILE A 65 5.18 11.58 22.13
N PRO A 66 4.54 11.47 23.31
CA PRO A 66 3.84 12.59 23.95
C PRO A 66 4.75 13.76 24.38
N SER A 67 6.05 13.50 24.63
CA SER A 67 6.99 14.50 25.13
C SER A 67 7.48 15.50 24.08
N LEU A 68 7.28 15.22 22.79
CA LEU A 68 7.70 16.06 21.66
C LEU A 68 6.53 16.61 20.84
N ASN A 69 5.28 16.38 21.28
CA ASN A 69 4.07 16.82 20.58
C ASN A 69 4.01 16.35 19.11
N ILE A 70 4.59 15.17 18.83
CA ILE A 70 4.58 14.53 17.51
C ILE A 70 3.34 13.64 17.43
N ASN A 71 2.30 14.15 16.77
CA ASN A 71 1.06 13.43 16.53
C ASN A 71 1.12 12.73 15.16
N TYR A 72 0.88 11.43 15.14
CA TYR A 72 0.71 10.67 13.90
C TYR A 72 -0.70 10.95 13.38
N HIS A 73 -0.80 11.75 12.31
CA HIS A 73 -2.04 11.97 11.58
C HIS A 73 -2.00 11.15 10.29
N VAL A 74 -2.70 10.02 10.28
CA VAL A 74 -3.00 9.30 9.03
C VAL A 74 -4.42 9.61 8.64
N GLY A 75 -4.61 10.61 7.80
CA GLY A 75 -5.87 10.84 7.09
C GLY A 75 -5.71 10.44 5.64
N ILE A 76 -6.71 9.74 5.08
CA ILE A 76 -6.75 9.47 3.64
C ILE A 76 -7.72 10.45 3.00
N ASP A 77 -7.21 11.18 2.02
CA ASP A 77 -8.02 12.02 1.13
C ASP A 77 -8.68 11.18 0.03
N GLY A 78 -9.81 11.64 -0.50
CA GLY A 78 -10.50 10.99 -1.61
C GLY A 78 -9.60 10.77 -2.84
N LEU A 79 -8.60 11.64 -3.06
CA LEU A 79 -7.59 11.46 -4.11
C LEU A 79 -6.64 10.28 -3.84
N SER A 80 -6.15 10.14 -2.61
CA SER A 80 -5.26 9.03 -2.24
C SER A 80 -5.97 7.68 -2.30
N LEU A 81 -7.26 7.61 -1.92
CA LEU A 81 -8.06 6.39 -2.10
C LEU A 81 -8.16 6.00 -3.58
N PHE A 82 -8.41 6.97 -4.46
CA PHE A 82 -8.48 6.73 -5.90
C PHE A 82 -7.14 6.22 -6.45
N LEU A 83 -6.02 6.81 -6.03
CA LEU A 83 -4.67 6.38 -6.44
C LEU A 83 -4.32 4.97 -5.93
N VAL A 84 -4.73 4.63 -4.71
CA VAL A 84 -4.56 3.28 -4.14
C VAL A 84 -5.35 2.25 -4.96
N LEU A 85 -6.62 2.54 -5.25
CA LEU A 85 -7.46 1.66 -6.07
C LEU A 85 -6.84 1.43 -7.46
N LEU A 86 -6.41 2.51 -8.12
CA LEU A 86 -5.75 2.44 -9.42
C LEU A 86 -4.45 1.63 -9.36
N THR A 87 -3.65 1.80 -8.31
CA THR A 87 -2.39 1.05 -8.12
C THR A 87 -2.66 -0.43 -7.97
N THR A 88 -3.60 -0.84 -7.09
CA THR A 88 -3.96 -2.26 -6.93
C THR A 88 -4.51 -2.87 -8.22
N PHE A 89 -5.28 -2.10 -9.00
CA PHE A 89 -5.79 -2.54 -10.29
C PHE A 89 -4.68 -2.72 -11.34
N LEU A 90 -3.74 -1.77 -11.42
CA LEU A 90 -2.59 -1.86 -12.32
C LEU A 90 -1.66 -3.01 -11.93
N SER A 91 -1.45 -3.29 -10.65
CA SER A 91 -0.66 -4.43 -10.19
C SER A 91 -1.21 -5.76 -10.68
N VAL A 92 -2.53 -5.95 -10.63
CA VAL A 92 -3.18 -7.17 -11.16
C VAL A 92 -2.93 -7.32 -12.66
N ILE A 93 -3.09 -6.24 -13.43
CA ILE A 93 -2.86 -6.26 -14.89
C ILE A 93 -1.38 -6.51 -15.21
N ALA A 94 -0.47 -5.88 -14.47
CA ALA A 94 0.97 -6.04 -14.66
C ALA A 94 1.42 -7.49 -14.43
N ILE A 95 0.93 -8.12 -13.36
CA ILE A 95 1.22 -9.53 -13.06
C ILE A 95 0.62 -10.44 -14.13
N TYR A 96 -0.65 -10.22 -14.52
CA TYR A 96 -1.30 -11.04 -15.55
C TYR A 96 -0.59 -10.95 -16.91
N SER A 97 -0.19 -9.74 -17.32
CA SER A 97 0.56 -9.51 -18.56
C SER A 97 1.95 -10.15 -18.53
N SER A 98 2.59 -10.19 -17.36
CA SER A 98 3.91 -10.77 -17.19
C SER A 98 3.97 -12.28 -17.41
N PHE A 99 2.84 -13.01 -17.40
CA PHE A 99 2.83 -14.48 -17.52
C PHE A 99 3.41 -14.96 -18.85
N SER A 100 3.19 -14.20 -19.92
CA SER A 100 3.71 -14.51 -21.27
C SER A 100 5.01 -13.77 -21.60
N ALA A 101 5.31 -12.67 -20.91
CA ALA A 101 6.44 -11.80 -21.24
C ALA A 101 7.78 -12.25 -20.59
N ILE A 102 7.74 -12.86 -19.40
CA ILE A 102 8.96 -13.21 -18.64
C ILE A 102 9.23 -14.71 -18.73
N THR A 103 10.40 -15.07 -19.27
CA THR A 103 10.85 -16.46 -19.46
C THR A 103 12.10 -16.82 -18.64
N LYS A 104 12.70 -15.85 -17.93
CA LYS A 104 13.87 -16.06 -17.06
C LYS A 104 13.65 -15.39 -15.71
N GLN A 105 14.03 -16.07 -14.62
CA GLN A 105 14.00 -15.52 -13.26
C GLN A 105 12.61 -15.01 -12.85
N VAL A 106 11.58 -15.80 -13.16
CA VAL A 106 10.16 -15.45 -12.93
C VAL A 106 9.90 -15.16 -11.45
N LYS A 107 10.50 -15.93 -10.53
CA LYS A 107 10.27 -15.76 -9.09
C LYS A 107 10.78 -14.41 -8.58
N GLU A 108 11.97 -13.99 -9.02
CA GLU A 108 12.59 -12.75 -8.57
C GLU A 108 11.77 -11.55 -9.08
N TYR A 109 11.32 -11.62 -10.32
CA TYR A 109 10.46 -10.61 -10.92
C TYR A 109 9.12 -10.47 -10.18
N MET A 110 8.43 -11.59 -9.89
CA MET A 110 7.14 -11.57 -9.19
C MET A 110 7.27 -11.04 -7.75
N ALA A 111 8.33 -11.43 -7.04
CA ALA A 111 8.61 -10.90 -5.70
C ALA A 111 8.90 -9.40 -5.72
N LEU A 112 9.67 -8.92 -6.69
CA LEU A 112 9.96 -7.49 -6.86
C LEU A 112 8.71 -6.69 -7.23
N LEU A 113 7.80 -7.25 -8.03
CA LEU A 113 6.51 -6.62 -8.35
C LEU A 113 5.64 -6.42 -7.10
N LEU A 114 5.50 -7.46 -6.26
CA LEU A 114 4.74 -7.36 -5.01
C LEU A 114 5.39 -6.41 -4.00
N LEU A 115 6.73 -6.38 -3.98
CA LEU A 115 7.48 -5.44 -3.14
C LEU A 115 7.29 -3.99 -3.63
N LEU A 116 7.29 -3.76 -4.95
CA LEU A 116 7.00 -2.48 -5.55
C LEU A 116 5.57 -2.02 -5.24
N GLU A 117 4.59 -2.91 -5.33
CA GLU A 117 3.20 -2.64 -4.92
C GLU A 117 3.13 -2.21 -3.45
N THR A 118 3.80 -2.94 -2.57
CA THR A 118 3.88 -2.60 -1.14
C THR A 118 4.50 -1.20 -0.93
N ALA A 119 5.58 -0.89 -1.65
CA ALA A 119 6.24 0.41 -1.56
C ALA A 119 5.33 1.56 -2.06
N MET A 120 4.64 1.37 -3.18
CA MET A 120 3.70 2.37 -3.72
C MET A 120 2.53 2.61 -2.77
N LEU A 121 1.94 1.54 -2.24
CA LEU A 121 0.89 1.64 -1.22
C LEU A 121 1.41 2.31 0.05
N GLY A 122 2.65 2.04 0.46
CA GLY A 122 3.29 2.68 1.60
C GLY A 122 3.55 4.18 1.42
N VAL A 123 3.78 4.64 0.20
CA VAL A 123 3.94 6.06 -0.13
C VAL A 123 2.59 6.78 -0.23
N LEU A 124 1.56 6.13 -0.79
CA LEU A 124 0.22 6.70 -0.93
C LEU A 124 -0.56 6.71 0.38
N SER A 125 -0.39 5.66 1.19
CA SER A 125 -0.78 5.67 2.60
C SER A 125 0.15 6.65 3.30
N ARG A 126 -0.35 7.52 4.17
CA ARG A 126 0.45 8.52 4.89
C ARG A 126 1.39 7.88 5.96
N TRP A 127 2.12 6.83 5.63
CA TRP A 127 3.19 6.24 6.41
C TRP A 127 4.49 7.05 6.29
N THR A 128 4.37 8.38 6.31
CA THR A 128 5.54 9.27 6.37
C THR A 128 5.97 9.46 7.82
N CYS A 129 6.65 8.45 8.38
CA CYS A 129 7.60 8.71 9.45
C CYS A 129 8.88 9.40 8.91
N PHE A 130 9.09 9.43 7.59
CA PHE A 130 10.29 10.01 6.98
C PHE A 130 10.12 11.47 6.50
N CYS A 131 8.92 12.07 6.56
CA CYS A 131 8.69 13.45 6.09
C CYS A 131 8.19 14.39 7.19
N PHE A 132 8.66 14.23 8.43
CA PHE A 132 8.58 15.28 9.46
C PHE A 132 9.95 15.73 10.00
N ILE A 133 11.04 15.01 9.68
CA ILE A 133 12.40 15.42 10.05
C ILE A 133 12.86 16.72 9.36
N PHE A 134 12.13 17.24 8.35
CA PHE A 134 12.49 18.47 7.63
C PHE A 134 11.50 19.65 7.78
N SER A 135 10.59 19.65 8.75
CA SER A 135 9.85 20.88 9.08
C SER A 135 9.98 21.22 10.56
N GLY A 136 11.08 21.90 10.88
CA GLY A 136 11.23 22.65 12.11
C GLY A 136 10.31 23.87 12.14
N LYS A 137 8.98 23.67 12.13
CA LYS A 137 8.02 24.74 12.42
C LYS A 137 7.09 24.34 13.57
N PRO A 138 7.11 25.10 14.68
CA PRO A 138 6.31 24.83 15.85
C PRO A 138 4.82 25.01 15.57
N ALA A 139 4.04 24.07 16.12
CA ALA A 139 2.60 23.99 16.05
C ALA A 139 1.92 25.08 16.91
N SER A 140 1.85 26.33 16.43
CA SER A 140 1.13 27.39 17.15
C SER A 140 0.31 28.37 16.30
N SER A 141 0.08 28.12 15.01
CA SER A 141 -0.81 28.96 14.21
C SER A 141 -1.85 28.14 13.45
N ARG A 142 -2.95 27.85 14.16
CA ARG A 142 -4.31 28.20 13.73
C ARG A 142 -4.60 27.88 12.26
N TRP A 143 -4.89 26.60 12.01
CA TRP A 143 -5.58 26.13 10.82
C TRP A 143 -7.01 26.70 10.79
N ARG A 144 -7.14 27.93 10.26
CA ARG A 144 -8.34 28.39 9.57
C ARG A 144 -8.16 27.98 8.11
N CYS A 145 -8.85 26.93 7.71
CA CYS A 145 -9.52 26.87 6.41
C CYS A 145 -11.01 27.03 6.70
#